data_AF-A0A955AUU3-F1
#
_entry.id   AF-A0A955AUU3-F1
#
_cell.length_a   1.000
_cell.length_b   1.000
_cell.length_c   1.000
_cell.angle_alpha   90.00
_cell.angle_beta   90.00
_cell.angle_gamma   90.00
#
_symmetry.space_group_name_H-M   'P 1'
#
loop_
_entity.id
_entity.type
_entity.pdbx_description
1 polymer ?
#
loop_
_entity_poly.entity_id
_entity_poly.type
_entity_poly.pdbx_seq_one_letter_code
_entity_poly.pdbx_strand_id
1 'polypeptide(L)'
;MSDGPKLLAPWRWREHCPWLILLQTFSLAISMPILFCGTAGALLTPIGWRLSEVLFIGDVVDDDRLSAAGPVLQPLMNRNAHWPFPADVDGDELDTVRGDALHAWPYFEAVHPTAEAFPQPLPWIMQRLPGNSGTVYWRFVEPFRTMFRAGLNVREFAYLVFGCLWTVAVWAFFGGVITRIAVVRLGREEPMNFKTAVGYVLRKWRSYFAAPFMPLIGIFLIALPLALCGLLMRSDVGAAIIGFIYPVLLLLCGFFMVLLSIGLMFGWPLMWGAISSEQSGDGFEAFSRSFSYTFQRPLHYLFYALVALVFSALCWLVVSVSANAVIQLTGLGLATGSGLDRYFEIENAAGGAAGMAESLFDFGAGLVHSVAVGIMHGLFWCLAAAIYLLLRSNVDHTELDDVYLEDEHLERPMPELAQDSAGVAMAPESDSKQSSS
;
A
#
# COMPACT_ATOMS: atom_id res chain seq x y z
N MET A 1 -21.47 22.86 -49.88
CA MET A 1 -21.26 23.67 -48.65
C MET A 1 -22.39 23.36 -47.69
N SER A 2 -22.15 22.42 -46.78
CA SER A 2 -22.96 22.22 -45.58
C SER A 2 -22.01 21.74 -44.49
N ASP A 3 -21.20 22.68 -43.98
CA ASP A 3 -20.50 22.49 -42.72
C ASP A 3 -21.57 22.45 -41.63
N GLY A 4 -21.99 21.24 -41.26
CA GLY A 4 -22.76 21.03 -40.05
C GLY A 4 -21.96 21.52 -38.84
N PRO A 5 -22.63 21.94 -37.76
CA PRO A 5 -21.94 22.39 -36.56
C PRO A 5 -21.00 21.28 -36.08
N LYS A 6 -19.69 21.53 -36.13
CA LYS A 6 -18.68 20.71 -35.48
C LYS A 6 -19.00 20.74 -33.99
N LEU A 7 -19.78 19.76 -33.52
CA LEU A 7 -19.88 19.44 -32.10
C LEU A 7 -18.44 19.21 -31.65
N LEU A 8 -17.91 20.17 -30.88
CA LEU A 8 -16.60 20.05 -30.26
C LEU A 8 -16.59 18.71 -29.54
N ALA A 9 -15.69 17.80 -29.96
CA ALA A 9 -15.48 16.57 -29.22
C ALA A 9 -15.29 16.95 -27.75
N PRO A 10 -16.02 16.35 -26.80
CA PRO A 10 -15.93 16.73 -25.40
C PRO A 10 -14.46 16.69 -24.99
N TRP A 11 -13.96 17.81 -24.46
CA TRP A 11 -12.55 17.98 -24.11
C TRP A 11 -12.10 16.86 -23.18
N ARG A 12 -11.39 15.87 -23.72
CA ARG A 12 -10.91 14.71 -22.98
C ARG A 12 -9.65 15.11 -22.25
N TRP A 13 -9.79 15.67 -21.05
CA TRP A 13 -8.67 16.06 -20.19
C TRP A 13 -7.61 14.95 -19.99
N ARG A 14 -8.00 13.66 -20.12
CA ARG A 14 -7.08 12.51 -20.10
C ARG A 14 -6.07 12.49 -21.25
N GLU A 15 -6.42 13.00 -22.44
CA GLU A 15 -5.53 13.06 -23.59
C GLU A 15 -4.42 14.12 -23.41
N HIS A 16 -4.70 15.18 -22.67
CA HIS A 16 -3.73 16.26 -22.41
C HIS A 16 -3.00 16.14 -21.06
N CYS A 17 -3.68 15.63 -20.03
CA CYS A 17 -3.17 15.47 -18.67
C CYS A 17 -3.45 14.05 -18.16
N PRO A 18 -2.73 13.03 -18.64
CA PRO A 18 -3.01 11.62 -18.29
C PRO A 18 -2.85 11.35 -16.79
N TRP A 19 -2.01 12.11 -16.08
CA TRP A 19 -1.80 12.00 -14.63
C TRP A 19 -3.07 12.25 -13.78
N LEU A 20 -4.14 12.84 -14.35
CA LEU A 20 -5.43 13.01 -13.67
C LEU A 20 -6.08 11.67 -13.27
N ILE A 21 -5.68 10.56 -13.89
CA ILE A 21 -6.09 9.21 -13.48
C ILE A 21 -5.74 8.90 -12.01
N LEU A 22 -4.68 9.53 -11.48
CA LEU A 22 -4.29 9.38 -10.07
C LEU A 22 -5.39 9.87 -9.12
N LEU A 23 -6.15 10.91 -9.50
CA LEU A 23 -7.21 11.47 -8.65
C LEU A 23 -8.43 10.55 -8.56
N GLN A 24 -8.63 9.69 -9.56
CA GLN A 24 -9.74 8.73 -9.57
C GLN A 24 -9.48 7.56 -8.61
N THR A 25 -8.23 7.35 -8.18
CA THR A 25 -7.88 6.22 -7.30
C THR A 25 -8.57 6.29 -5.93
N PHE A 26 -8.95 7.48 -5.45
CA PHE A 26 -9.68 7.62 -4.18
C PHE A 26 -11.10 7.06 -4.24
N SER A 27 -11.85 7.30 -5.32
CA SER A 27 -13.20 6.72 -5.47
C SER A 27 -13.13 5.20 -5.60
N LEU A 28 -12.07 4.67 -6.21
CA LEU A 28 -11.79 3.24 -6.22
C LEU A 28 -11.47 2.71 -4.82
N ALA A 29 -10.63 3.41 -4.05
CA ALA A 29 -10.20 3.00 -2.72
C ALA A 29 -11.37 2.87 -1.71
N ILE A 30 -12.41 3.69 -1.85
CA ILE A 30 -13.61 3.64 -1.01
C ILE A 30 -14.62 2.57 -1.48
N SER A 31 -14.44 2.01 -2.68
CA SER A 31 -15.34 0.96 -3.17
C SER A 31 -15.29 -0.29 -2.28
N MET A 32 -16.45 -0.89 -2.01
CA MET A 32 -16.58 -2.02 -1.08
C MET A 32 -15.56 -3.16 -1.29
N PRO A 33 -15.27 -3.63 -2.52
CA PRO A 33 -14.29 -4.71 -2.72
C PRO A 33 -12.87 -4.31 -2.31
N ILE A 34 -12.44 -3.10 -2.66
CA ILE A 34 -11.10 -2.60 -2.35
C ILE A 34 -10.99 -2.27 -0.87
N LEU A 35 -12.02 -1.64 -0.29
CA LEU A 35 -12.08 -1.34 1.13
C LEU A 35 -12.00 -2.62 1.97
N PHE A 36 -12.77 -3.65 1.59
CA PHE A 36 -12.73 -4.94 2.27
C PHE A 36 -11.33 -5.56 2.21
N CYS A 37 -10.70 -5.62 1.02
CA CYS A 37 -9.35 -6.14 0.87
C CYS A 37 -8.29 -5.33 1.62
N GLY A 38 -8.36 -4.00 1.56
CA GLY A 38 -7.46 -3.11 2.27
C GLY A 38 -7.56 -3.27 3.78
N THR A 39 -8.79 -3.31 4.29
CA THR A 39 -9.07 -3.54 5.71
C THR A 39 -8.59 -4.92 6.13
N ALA A 40 -9.01 -5.99 5.44
CA ALA A 40 -8.65 -7.37 5.77
C ALA A 40 -7.14 -7.61 5.74
N GLY A 41 -6.44 -7.07 4.73
CA GLY A 41 -4.97 -7.13 4.67
C GLY A 41 -4.31 -6.38 5.84
N ALA A 42 -4.85 -5.22 6.22
CA ALA A 42 -4.39 -4.48 7.39
C ALA A 42 -4.68 -5.22 8.71
N LEU A 43 -5.81 -5.93 8.86
CA LEU A 43 -6.10 -6.74 10.06
C LEU A 43 -5.17 -7.96 10.16
N LEU A 44 -4.88 -8.58 9.01
CA LEU A 44 -4.14 -9.83 8.95
C LEU A 44 -2.62 -9.61 9.13
N THR A 45 -2.12 -8.42 8.81
CA THR A 45 -0.69 -8.10 8.91
C THR A 45 -0.16 -8.23 10.35
N PRO A 46 -0.75 -7.57 11.38
CA PRO A 46 -0.33 -7.70 12.78
C PRO A 46 -0.31 -9.13 13.31
N ILE A 47 -1.22 -10.00 12.84
CA ILE A 47 -1.33 -11.38 13.31
C ILE A 47 -0.02 -12.14 13.10
N GLY A 48 0.60 -12.01 11.92
CA GLY A 48 1.87 -12.68 11.65
C GLY A 48 3.04 -12.03 12.38
N TRP A 49 3.02 -10.73 12.63
CA TRP A 49 4.02 -10.06 13.45
C TRP A 49 3.95 -10.50 14.92
N ARG A 50 2.75 -10.61 15.49
CA ARG A 50 2.53 -11.19 16.84
C ARG A 50 2.97 -12.65 16.90
N LEU A 51 2.66 -13.45 15.87
CA LEU A 51 3.11 -14.83 15.81
C LEU A 51 4.65 -14.89 15.76
N SER A 52 5.28 -14.02 14.99
CA SER A 52 6.74 -13.88 14.95
C SER A 52 7.33 -13.55 16.31
N GLU A 53 6.71 -12.59 17.01
CA GLU A 53 7.12 -12.18 18.36
C GLU A 53 7.05 -13.36 19.32
N VAL A 54 5.92 -14.07 19.39
CA VAL A 54 5.74 -15.26 20.24
C VAL A 54 6.75 -16.36 19.91
N LEU A 55 7.06 -16.59 18.63
CA LEU A 55 7.97 -17.66 18.20
C LEU A 55 9.45 -17.36 18.46
N PHE A 56 9.87 -16.09 18.39
CA PHE A 56 11.30 -15.75 18.38
C PHE A 56 11.76 -14.82 19.52
N ILE A 57 10.86 -13.97 20.04
CA ILE A 57 11.18 -12.90 21.01
C ILE A 57 10.37 -13.03 22.32
N GLY A 58 9.34 -13.87 22.40
CA GLY A 58 8.40 -13.95 23.53
C GLY A 58 9.05 -14.07 24.92
N ASP A 59 10.19 -14.77 25.04
CA ASP A 59 10.92 -14.91 26.32
C ASP A 59 11.96 -13.79 26.60
N VAL A 60 12.19 -12.89 25.64
CA VAL A 60 13.28 -11.88 25.66
C VAL A 60 12.77 -10.49 26.07
N VAL A 61 11.49 -10.18 25.84
CA VAL A 61 10.87 -8.89 26.21
C VAL A 61 10.77 -8.72 27.73
N ASP A 62 10.59 -9.80 28.48
CA ASP A 62 10.50 -9.78 29.95
C ASP A 62 11.86 -9.52 30.64
N ASP A 63 12.98 -9.61 29.90
CA ASP A 63 14.33 -9.75 30.48
C ASP A 63 15.30 -8.62 30.04
N ASP A 64 14.82 -7.56 29.36
CA ASP A 64 15.60 -6.39 28.90
C ASP A 64 16.86 -6.75 28.06
N ARG A 65 16.84 -7.89 27.35
CA ARG A 65 17.99 -8.47 26.61
C ARG A 65 17.94 -8.25 25.09
N LEU A 66 17.43 -7.11 24.64
CA LEU A 66 17.57 -6.74 23.23
C LEU A 66 19.03 -6.45 22.88
N SER A 67 19.43 -6.77 21.66
CA SER A 67 20.78 -6.48 21.17
C SER A 67 21.03 -4.97 21.04
N ALA A 68 22.19 -4.57 20.53
CA ALA A 68 22.45 -3.17 20.16
C ALA A 68 21.43 -2.58 19.16
N ALA A 69 20.62 -3.42 18.51
CA ALA A 69 19.52 -3.01 17.63
C ALA A 69 18.18 -2.77 18.38
N GLY A 70 18.12 -3.02 19.69
CA GLY A 70 16.92 -2.86 20.53
C GLY A 70 16.20 -1.52 20.40
N PRO A 71 16.89 -0.36 20.44
CA PRO A 71 16.25 0.96 20.31
C PRO A 71 15.50 1.18 18.98
N VAL A 72 15.79 0.37 17.96
CA VAL A 72 15.16 0.43 16.64
C VAL A 72 14.07 -0.63 16.52
N LEU A 73 14.32 -1.80 17.09
CA LEU A 73 13.41 -2.94 17.00
C LEU A 73 12.17 -2.74 17.89
N GLN A 74 12.33 -2.13 19.06
CA GLN A 74 11.27 -1.96 20.04
C GLN A 74 10.11 -1.06 19.54
N PRO A 75 10.35 0.11 18.91
CA PRO A 75 9.28 0.88 18.27
C PRO A 75 8.55 0.09 17.17
N LEU A 76 9.29 -0.70 16.38
CA LEU A 76 8.73 -1.52 15.30
C LEU A 76 7.88 -2.67 15.86
N MET A 77 8.34 -3.34 16.92
CA MET A 77 7.59 -4.37 17.64
C MET A 77 6.32 -3.78 18.21
N ASN A 78 6.40 -2.68 18.96
CA ASN A 78 5.22 -2.03 19.54
C ASN A 78 4.20 -1.64 18.47
N ARG A 79 4.64 -1.04 17.35
CA ARG A 79 3.74 -0.65 16.26
C ARG A 79 3.12 -1.86 15.56
N ASN A 80 3.87 -2.93 15.33
CA ASN A 80 3.37 -4.12 14.63
C ASN A 80 2.54 -5.04 15.55
N ALA A 81 2.74 -4.97 16.86
CA ALA A 81 2.04 -5.77 17.86
C ALA A 81 0.67 -5.19 18.23
N HIS A 82 0.42 -3.88 18.09
CA HIS A 82 -0.85 -3.29 18.54
C HIS A 82 -1.91 -3.19 17.44
N TRP A 83 -3.15 -3.48 17.85
CA TRP A 83 -4.36 -3.48 17.03
C TRP A 83 -5.33 -2.41 17.56
N PRO A 84 -6.00 -1.61 16.70
CA PRO A 84 -5.61 -1.24 15.35
C PRO A 84 -4.44 -0.27 15.45
N PHE A 85 -3.55 -0.26 14.45
CA PHE A 85 -2.45 0.71 14.41
C PHE A 85 -3.01 2.08 14.77
N PRO A 86 -2.64 2.67 15.92
CA PRO A 86 -2.84 4.09 16.05
C PRO A 86 -2.18 4.69 14.81
N ALA A 87 -2.82 5.68 14.19
CA ALA A 87 -2.05 6.61 13.37
C ALA A 87 -0.83 6.98 14.20
N ASP A 88 0.36 7.00 13.59
CA ASP A 88 1.65 7.19 14.27
C ASP A 88 1.65 8.46 15.14
N VAL A 89 1.06 8.32 16.32
CA VAL A 89 0.97 9.24 17.43
C VAL A 89 1.86 8.53 18.42
N ASP A 90 3.01 9.13 18.69
CA ASP A 90 3.97 8.57 19.65
C ASP A 90 3.22 8.21 20.94
N GLY A 91 3.64 7.15 21.64
CA GLY A 91 2.93 6.68 22.84
C GLY A 91 2.77 7.76 23.92
N ASP A 92 3.71 8.71 24.01
CA ASP A 92 3.63 9.90 24.87
C ASP A 92 2.60 10.93 24.35
N GLU A 93 2.35 10.91 23.04
CA GLU A 93 1.39 11.76 22.36
C GLU A 93 -0.03 11.17 22.38
N LEU A 94 -0.24 9.87 22.61
CA LEU A 94 -1.57 9.26 22.72
C LEU A 94 -2.26 9.57 24.05
N ASP A 95 -1.51 9.60 25.14
CA ASP A 95 -2.03 10.03 26.45
C ASP A 95 -2.30 11.54 26.47
N THR A 96 -1.46 12.33 25.78
CA THR A 96 -1.73 13.76 25.58
C THR A 96 -2.79 14.02 24.52
N VAL A 97 -2.97 13.20 23.47
CA VAL A 97 -4.02 13.37 22.44
C VAL A 97 -5.37 12.82 22.91
N ARG A 98 -5.45 11.78 23.75
CA ARG A 98 -6.72 11.35 24.34
C ARG A 98 -7.23 12.41 25.33
N GLY A 99 -6.33 13.07 26.06
CA GLY A 99 -6.63 14.25 26.87
C GLY A 99 -6.90 15.51 26.03
N ASP A 100 -6.00 15.86 25.12
CA ASP A 100 -6.01 17.12 24.36
C ASP A 100 -6.96 17.08 23.16
N ALA A 101 -7.29 15.94 22.55
CA ALA A 101 -8.26 15.89 21.45
C ALA A 101 -9.71 16.01 21.92
N LEU A 102 -10.00 15.67 23.18
CA LEU A 102 -11.27 16.00 23.82
C LEU A 102 -11.33 17.49 24.20
N HIS A 103 -10.19 18.12 24.50
CA HIS A 103 -10.09 19.56 24.76
C HIS A 103 -9.97 20.43 23.49
N ALA A 104 -9.38 19.95 22.40
CA ALA A 104 -9.00 20.74 21.22
C ALA A 104 -10.01 20.67 20.05
N TRP A 105 -11.18 20.04 20.23
CA TRP A 105 -12.25 20.17 19.24
C TRP A 105 -13.04 21.47 19.51
N PRO A 106 -13.25 22.34 18.50
CA PRO A 106 -13.72 23.74 18.68
C PRO A 106 -15.12 23.90 19.31
N TYR A 107 -15.82 22.81 19.61
CA TYR A 107 -17.12 22.84 20.29
C TYR A 107 -17.05 22.54 21.80
N PHE A 108 -15.96 21.92 22.30
CA PHE A 108 -15.81 21.63 23.74
C PHE A 108 -15.26 22.81 24.54
N GLU A 109 -14.39 23.64 23.94
CA GLU A 109 -13.95 24.93 24.53
C GLU A 109 -15.06 25.99 24.58
N ALA A 110 -16.20 25.77 23.91
CA ALA A 110 -17.32 26.71 23.89
C ALA A 110 -18.04 26.86 25.26
N VAL A 111 -17.56 26.24 26.33
CA VAL A 111 -18.03 26.48 27.70
C VAL A 111 -17.21 27.58 28.42
N HIS A 112 -16.03 27.98 27.90
CA HIS A 112 -15.27 29.14 28.38
C HIS A 112 -14.67 29.96 27.22
N PRO A 113 -15.28 31.10 26.84
CA PRO A 113 -14.82 31.87 25.70
C PRO A 113 -13.61 32.73 26.10
N THR A 114 -12.40 32.35 25.69
CA THR A 114 -11.31 33.31 25.46
C THR A 114 -10.94 33.30 23.99
N ALA A 115 -10.91 34.49 23.39
CA ALA A 115 -10.77 34.73 21.96
C ALA A 115 -9.40 34.33 21.35
N GLU A 116 -8.57 33.59 22.09
CA GLU A 116 -7.24 33.13 21.67
C GLU A 116 -7.25 31.68 21.15
N ALA A 117 -8.36 30.94 21.30
CA ALA A 117 -8.47 29.52 20.96
C ALA A 117 -8.99 29.24 19.54
N PHE A 118 -8.53 30.00 18.53
CA PHE A 118 -8.60 29.51 17.15
C PHE A 118 -7.27 28.79 16.87
N PRO A 119 -7.22 27.45 16.84
CA PRO A 119 -6.01 26.74 16.47
C PRO A 119 -5.61 27.24 15.08
N GLN A 120 -4.37 27.73 14.96
CA GLN A 120 -3.82 28.06 13.65
C GLN A 120 -3.88 26.77 12.82
N PRO A 121 -4.68 26.72 11.74
CA PRO A 121 -4.96 25.46 11.06
C PRO A 121 -3.68 24.86 10.46
N LEU A 122 -2.71 25.69 10.10
CA LEU A 122 -1.50 25.26 9.43
C LEU A 122 -0.51 24.52 10.37
N PRO A 123 -0.12 25.05 11.55
CA PRO A 123 0.66 24.30 12.54
C PRO A 123 0.02 22.97 12.96
N TRP A 124 -1.31 22.95 13.18
CA TRP A 124 -2.05 21.74 13.55
C TRP A 124 -2.00 20.66 12.45
N ILE A 125 -2.15 21.07 11.19
CA ILE A 125 -2.02 20.16 10.03
C ILE A 125 -0.58 19.67 9.92
N MET A 126 0.41 20.54 10.04
CA MET A 126 1.83 20.20 9.85
C MET A 126 2.36 19.23 10.91
N GLN A 127 1.88 19.33 12.16
CA GLN A 127 2.24 18.40 13.24
C GLN A 127 1.61 17.01 13.06
N ARG A 128 0.42 16.95 12.45
CA ARG A 128 -0.32 15.69 12.24
C ARG A 128 -0.01 15.01 10.91
N LEU A 129 0.64 15.68 9.95
CA LEU A 129 1.07 15.02 8.72
C LEU A 129 1.89 13.77 9.08
N PRO A 130 1.60 12.60 8.49
CA PRO A 130 2.35 11.41 8.81
C PRO A 130 3.83 11.69 8.55
N GLY A 131 4.66 11.59 9.58
CA GLY A 131 6.11 11.60 9.43
C GLY A 131 6.55 10.49 8.47
N ASN A 132 7.85 10.43 8.13
CA ASN A 132 8.33 9.37 7.24
C ASN A 132 7.86 7.97 7.69
N SER A 133 7.84 7.67 8.97
CA SER A 133 7.35 6.39 9.53
C SER A 133 5.86 6.10 9.28
N GLY A 134 5.02 7.11 9.04
CA GLY A 134 3.56 6.94 8.99
C GLY A 134 2.93 6.70 7.63
N THR A 135 3.70 6.82 6.54
CA THR A 135 3.16 6.49 5.20
C THR A 135 3.05 4.97 5.02
N VAL A 136 2.03 4.52 4.28
CA VAL A 136 1.86 3.10 3.93
C VAL A 136 3.11 2.51 3.27
N TYR A 137 3.79 3.30 2.42
CA TYR A 137 5.04 2.88 1.79
C TYR A 137 6.13 2.53 2.81
N TRP A 138 6.38 3.42 3.77
CA TRP A 138 7.43 3.20 4.77
C TRP A 138 7.09 2.06 5.73
N ARG A 139 5.82 1.82 6.02
CA ARG A 139 5.37 0.64 6.78
C ARG A 139 5.76 -0.68 6.12
N PHE A 140 5.76 -0.73 4.78
CA PHE A 140 6.24 -1.91 4.05
C PHE A 140 7.76 -2.02 4.03
N VAL A 141 8.48 -0.91 3.86
CA VAL A 141 9.93 -0.91 3.61
C VAL A 141 10.77 -0.97 4.88
N GLU A 142 10.30 -0.33 5.96
CA GLU A 142 11.08 -0.19 7.20
C GLU A 142 11.54 -1.53 7.79
N PRO A 143 10.70 -2.58 7.91
CA PRO A 143 11.14 -3.85 8.47
C PRO A 143 12.26 -4.51 7.65
N PHE A 144 12.21 -4.42 6.32
CA PHE A 144 13.29 -4.91 5.45
C PHE A 144 14.57 -4.11 5.65
N ARG A 145 14.48 -2.78 5.75
CA ARG A 145 15.65 -1.93 6.01
C ARG A 145 16.29 -2.26 7.36
N THR A 146 15.48 -2.59 8.36
CA THR A 146 15.97 -2.97 9.69
C THR A 146 16.79 -4.27 9.65
N MET A 147 16.47 -5.23 8.77
CA MET A 147 17.27 -6.46 8.59
C MET A 147 18.74 -6.20 8.21
N PHE A 148 19.00 -5.10 7.50
CA PHE A 148 20.34 -4.75 7.04
C PHE A 148 21.13 -3.93 8.07
N ARG A 149 20.58 -3.68 9.28
CA ARG A 149 21.31 -3.01 10.35
C ARG A 149 22.29 -3.98 11.02
N ALA A 150 23.47 -3.48 11.35
CA ALA A 150 24.46 -4.24 12.11
C ALA A 150 23.97 -4.47 13.55
N GLY A 151 24.30 -5.64 14.12
CA GLY A 151 24.06 -5.94 15.54
C GLY A 151 22.83 -6.79 15.85
N LEU A 152 22.09 -7.27 14.85
CA LEU A 152 20.95 -8.18 15.07
C LEU A 152 21.40 -9.56 15.56
N ASN A 153 20.73 -10.06 16.59
CA ASN A 153 20.85 -11.45 17.01
C ASN A 153 20.10 -12.37 16.05
N VAL A 154 20.44 -13.67 16.04
CA VAL A 154 19.78 -14.68 15.18
C VAL A 154 18.25 -14.70 15.39
N ARG A 155 17.80 -14.55 16.64
CA ARG A 155 16.37 -14.49 16.98
C ARG A 155 15.68 -13.25 16.42
N GLU A 156 16.29 -12.07 16.56
CA GLU A 156 15.76 -10.79 16.04
C GLU A 156 15.72 -10.80 14.50
N PHE A 157 16.75 -11.37 13.87
CA PHE A 157 16.76 -11.58 12.43
C PHE A 157 15.65 -12.54 11.99
N ALA A 158 15.45 -13.66 12.69
CA ALA A 158 14.37 -14.60 12.41
C ALA A 158 12.98 -13.96 12.57
N TYR A 159 12.80 -13.13 13.61
CA TYR A 159 11.59 -12.33 13.82
C TYR A 159 11.27 -11.42 12.62
N LEU A 160 12.27 -10.66 12.15
CA LEU A 160 12.12 -9.78 11.00
C LEU A 160 11.84 -10.59 9.73
N VAL A 161 12.56 -11.69 9.51
CA VAL A 161 12.40 -12.52 8.30
C VAL A 161 10.99 -13.09 8.23
N PHE A 162 10.50 -13.67 9.32
CA PHE A 162 9.15 -14.22 9.36
C PHE A 162 8.09 -13.12 9.17
N GLY A 163 8.21 -12.00 9.87
CA GLY A 163 7.26 -10.88 9.76
C GLY A 163 7.23 -10.25 8.36
N CYS A 164 8.40 -10.08 7.72
CA CYS A 164 8.50 -9.62 6.33
C CYS A 164 7.90 -10.61 5.34
N LEU A 165 8.22 -11.91 5.46
CA LEU A 165 7.64 -12.95 4.60
C LEU A 165 6.12 -13.00 4.74
N TRP A 166 5.61 -12.90 5.98
CA TRP A 166 4.17 -12.81 6.24
C TRP A 166 3.55 -11.58 5.57
N THR A 167 4.17 -10.41 5.73
CA THR A 167 3.69 -9.16 5.13
C THR A 167 3.63 -9.28 3.61
N VAL A 168 4.67 -9.81 2.97
CA VAL A 168 4.66 -10.05 1.51
C VAL A 168 3.60 -11.07 1.13
N ALA A 169 3.40 -12.15 1.90
CA ALA A 169 2.38 -13.16 1.63
C ALA A 169 0.95 -12.57 1.66
N VAL A 170 0.64 -11.78 2.68
CA VAL A 170 -0.65 -11.10 2.85
C VAL A 170 -0.88 -10.12 1.70
N TRP A 171 0.09 -9.26 1.41
CA TRP A 171 -0.07 -8.20 0.42
C TRP A 171 0.15 -8.64 -1.03
N ALA A 172 0.82 -9.77 -1.27
CA ALA A 172 0.78 -10.45 -2.55
C ALA A 172 -0.65 -10.84 -2.94
N PHE A 173 -1.47 -11.25 -1.95
CA PHE A 173 -2.89 -11.53 -2.19
C PHE A 173 -3.74 -10.25 -2.22
N PHE A 174 -3.83 -9.51 -1.10
CA PHE A 174 -4.75 -8.36 -1.02
C PHE A 174 -4.34 -7.21 -1.94
N GLY A 175 -3.04 -6.88 -1.97
CA GLY A 175 -2.50 -5.90 -2.91
C GLY A 175 -2.69 -6.34 -4.37
N GLY A 176 -2.52 -7.64 -4.65
CA GLY A 176 -2.80 -8.22 -5.97
C GLY A 176 -4.25 -8.05 -6.40
N VAL A 177 -5.22 -8.29 -5.50
CA VAL A 177 -6.65 -8.13 -5.80
C VAL A 177 -6.98 -6.66 -6.04
N ILE A 178 -6.48 -5.76 -5.20
CA ILE A 178 -6.70 -4.33 -5.33
C ILE A 178 -6.11 -3.81 -6.64
N THR A 179 -4.85 -4.15 -6.93
CA THR A 179 -4.19 -3.72 -8.17
C THR A 179 -4.86 -4.29 -9.41
N ARG A 180 -5.33 -5.54 -9.39
CA ARG A 180 -6.06 -6.12 -10.53
C ARG A 180 -7.39 -5.39 -10.80
N ILE A 181 -8.15 -5.06 -9.75
CA ILE A 181 -9.38 -4.26 -9.86
C ILE A 181 -9.05 -2.85 -10.37
N ALA A 182 -8.00 -2.23 -9.83
CA ALA A 182 -7.61 -0.88 -10.19
C ALA A 182 -7.16 -0.79 -11.65
N VAL A 183 -6.29 -1.69 -12.11
CA VAL A 183 -5.80 -1.70 -13.49
C VAL A 183 -6.96 -1.81 -14.49
N VAL A 184 -7.92 -2.72 -14.28
CA VAL A 184 -9.03 -2.88 -15.23
C VAL A 184 -9.99 -1.69 -15.19
N ARG A 185 -10.32 -1.16 -14.01
CA ARG A 185 -11.21 0.00 -13.90
C ARG A 185 -10.57 1.29 -14.42
N LEU A 186 -9.27 1.46 -14.23
CA LEU A 186 -8.56 2.67 -14.65
C LEU A 186 -8.22 2.63 -16.14
N GLY A 187 -7.78 1.46 -16.62
CA GLY A 187 -7.38 1.22 -18.00
C GLY A 187 -8.57 1.12 -18.95
N ARG A 188 -9.45 0.14 -18.74
CA ARG A 188 -10.59 -0.16 -19.64
C ARG A 188 -11.88 0.58 -19.30
N GLU A 189 -11.93 1.27 -18.15
CA GLU A 189 -13.16 1.88 -17.62
C GLU A 189 -14.33 0.88 -17.42
N GLU A 190 -14.02 -0.43 -17.35
CA GLU A 190 -15.01 -1.50 -17.19
C GLU A 190 -15.19 -1.92 -15.72
N PRO A 191 -16.41 -2.29 -15.30
CA PRO A 191 -16.64 -2.82 -13.97
C PRO A 191 -16.04 -4.22 -13.83
N MET A 192 -15.02 -4.37 -13.00
CA MET A 192 -14.49 -5.68 -12.63
C MET A 192 -15.28 -6.33 -11.48
N ASN A 193 -15.66 -7.60 -11.68
CA ASN A 193 -16.24 -8.44 -10.63
C ASN A 193 -15.15 -8.89 -9.63
N PHE A 194 -15.46 -8.79 -8.33
CA PHE A 194 -14.55 -9.15 -7.24
C PHE A 194 -14.09 -10.61 -7.30
N LYS A 195 -15.00 -11.54 -7.58
CA LYS A 195 -14.69 -12.98 -7.65
C LYS A 195 -13.68 -13.29 -8.77
N THR A 196 -13.82 -12.62 -9.91
CA THR A 196 -12.89 -12.75 -11.04
C THR A 196 -11.51 -12.23 -10.68
N ALA A 197 -11.43 -11.09 -9.99
CA ALA A 197 -10.16 -10.55 -9.48
C ALA A 197 -9.45 -11.51 -8.52
N VAL A 198 -10.20 -12.08 -7.56
CA VAL A 198 -9.67 -13.07 -6.61
C VAL A 198 -9.18 -14.33 -7.33
N GLY A 199 -9.96 -14.86 -8.29
CA GLY A 199 -9.56 -16.02 -9.09
C GLY A 199 -8.26 -15.80 -9.86
N TYR A 200 -8.11 -14.62 -10.47
CA TYR A 200 -6.87 -14.21 -11.15
C TYR A 200 -5.68 -14.23 -10.19
N VAL A 201 -5.81 -13.58 -9.04
CA VAL A 201 -4.72 -13.44 -8.08
C VAL A 201 -4.35 -14.75 -7.42
N LEU A 202 -5.31 -15.63 -7.10
CA LEU A 202 -5.00 -16.95 -6.53
C LEU A 202 -4.13 -17.79 -7.47
N ARG A 203 -4.36 -17.73 -8.78
CA ARG A 203 -3.55 -18.45 -9.77
C ARG A 203 -2.15 -17.83 -9.92
N LYS A 204 -2.04 -16.50 -9.82
CA LYS A 204 -0.76 -15.77 -9.95
C LYS A 204 -0.10 -15.39 -8.61
N TRP A 205 -0.58 -15.90 -7.48
CA TRP A 205 -0.13 -15.48 -6.14
C TRP A 205 1.39 -15.65 -5.96
N ARG A 206 1.94 -16.73 -6.52
CA ARG A 206 3.40 -16.99 -6.50
C ARG A 206 4.19 -15.90 -7.21
N SER A 207 3.68 -15.36 -8.32
CA SER A 207 4.34 -14.26 -9.05
C SER A 207 4.35 -12.99 -8.22
N TYR A 208 3.23 -12.63 -7.58
CA TYR A 208 3.16 -11.48 -6.68
C TYR A 208 4.10 -11.64 -5.48
N PHE A 209 4.11 -12.83 -4.88
CA PHE A 209 4.98 -13.11 -3.74
C PHE A 209 6.46 -13.09 -4.12
N ALA A 210 6.84 -13.67 -5.27
CA ALA A 210 8.23 -13.83 -5.67
C ALA A 210 8.88 -12.57 -6.27
N ALA A 211 8.11 -11.67 -6.89
CA ALA A 211 8.65 -10.53 -7.63
C ALA A 211 9.62 -9.64 -6.82
N PRO A 212 9.30 -9.23 -5.57
CA PRO A 212 10.23 -8.40 -4.77
C PRO A 212 11.51 -9.13 -4.35
N PHE A 213 11.48 -10.47 -4.29
CA PHE A 213 12.65 -11.27 -3.94
C PHE A 213 13.63 -11.40 -5.10
N MET A 214 13.22 -11.18 -6.35
CA MET A 214 14.12 -11.24 -7.51
C MET A 214 15.34 -10.29 -7.38
N PRO A 215 15.16 -8.98 -7.11
CA PRO A 215 16.30 -8.10 -6.88
C PRO A 215 17.07 -8.43 -5.59
N LEU A 216 16.40 -8.93 -4.53
CA LEU A 216 17.07 -9.35 -3.30
C LEU A 216 17.98 -10.55 -3.52
N ILE A 217 17.58 -11.51 -4.35
CA ILE A 217 18.42 -12.63 -4.78
C ILE A 217 19.63 -12.10 -5.55
N GLY A 218 19.44 -11.13 -6.46
CA GLY A 218 20.55 -10.47 -7.17
C GLY A 218 21.54 -9.82 -6.21
N ILE A 219 21.05 -9.05 -5.23
CA ILE A 219 21.88 -8.42 -4.19
C ILE A 219 22.62 -9.49 -3.39
N PHE A 220 21.95 -10.56 -2.97
CA PHE A 220 22.55 -11.65 -2.21
C PHE A 220 23.66 -12.37 -3.00
N LEU A 221 23.42 -12.67 -4.29
CA LEU A 221 24.41 -13.32 -5.15
C LEU A 221 25.66 -12.46 -5.37
N ILE A 222 25.52 -11.14 -5.39
CA ILE A 222 26.66 -10.20 -5.43
C ILE A 222 27.32 -10.10 -4.04
N ALA A 223 26.54 -10.20 -2.95
CA ALA A 223 27.04 -10.07 -1.58
C ALA A 223 27.88 -11.28 -1.16
N LEU A 224 27.50 -12.47 -1.59
CA LEU A 224 28.15 -13.72 -1.22
C LEU A 224 29.66 -13.72 -1.53
N PRO A 225 30.14 -13.41 -2.75
CA PRO A 225 31.58 -13.36 -3.03
C PRO A 225 32.28 -12.24 -2.25
N LEU A 226 31.63 -11.10 -2.00
CA LEU A 226 32.19 -10.04 -1.14
C LEU A 226 32.39 -10.52 0.30
N ALA A 227 31.44 -11.28 0.84
CA ALA A 227 31.57 -11.89 2.17
C ALA A 227 32.74 -12.89 2.22
N LEU A 228 32.93 -13.69 1.16
CA LEU A 228 34.09 -14.59 1.03
C LEU A 228 35.40 -13.81 0.95
N CYS A 229 35.46 -12.70 0.21
CA CYS A 229 36.62 -11.79 0.21
C CYS A 229 36.88 -11.22 1.62
N GLY A 230 35.83 -10.85 2.36
CA GLY A 230 35.93 -10.40 3.74
C GLY A 230 36.55 -11.44 4.67
N LEU A 231 36.33 -12.74 4.45
CA LEU A 231 36.99 -13.80 5.21
C LEU A 231 38.52 -13.82 4.99
N LEU A 232 38.99 -13.50 3.79
CA LEU A 232 40.43 -13.42 3.49
C LEU A 232 41.10 -12.26 4.23
N MET A 233 40.36 -11.18 4.48
CA MET A 233 40.83 -10.02 5.26
C MET A 233 41.09 -10.33 6.73
N ARG A 234 40.78 -11.54 7.22
CA ARG A 234 41.16 -11.98 8.58
C ARG A 234 42.67 -12.16 8.76
N SER A 235 43.44 -12.16 7.68
CA SER A 235 44.90 -12.15 7.69
C SER A 235 45.43 -10.86 7.07
N ASP A 236 46.57 -10.33 7.55
CA ASP A 236 47.15 -9.09 7.02
C ASP A 236 47.51 -9.19 5.53
N VAL A 237 48.01 -10.36 5.10
CA VAL A 237 48.32 -10.64 3.68
C VAL A 237 47.05 -10.64 2.84
N GLY A 238 45.99 -11.33 3.30
CA GLY A 238 44.71 -11.33 2.61
C GLY A 238 44.05 -9.95 2.60
N ALA A 239 44.20 -9.17 3.67
CA ALA A 239 43.74 -7.78 3.72
C ALA A 239 44.46 -6.89 2.72
N ALA A 240 45.79 -7.04 2.54
CA ALA A 240 46.54 -6.31 1.53
C ALA A 240 46.11 -6.67 0.10
N ILE A 241 45.89 -7.96 -0.18
CA ILE A 241 45.38 -8.44 -1.49
C ILE A 241 44.00 -7.86 -1.77
N ILE A 242 43.06 -7.99 -0.83
CA ILE A 242 41.71 -7.44 -1.00
C ILE A 242 41.75 -5.92 -1.08
N GLY A 243 42.61 -5.25 -0.32
CA GLY A 243 42.80 -3.80 -0.39
C GLY A 243 43.20 -3.32 -1.78
N PHE A 244 44.03 -4.08 -2.50
CA PHE A 244 44.39 -3.79 -3.88
C PHE A 244 43.22 -3.98 -4.86
N ILE A 245 42.40 -5.02 -4.66
CA ILE A 245 41.23 -5.34 -5.53
C ILE A 245 40.00 -4.50 -5.14
N TYR A 246 39.98 -3.93 -3.94
CA TYR A 246 38.82 -3.24 -3.34
C TYR A 246 38.19 -2.16 -4.25
N PRO A 247 38.95 -1.29 -4.96
CA PRO A 247 38.34 -0.32 -5.87
C PRO A 247 37.49 -0.97 -6.97
N VAL A 248 37.92 -2.13 -7.48
CA VAL A 248 37.17 -2.89 -8.49
C VAL A 248 35.94 -3.56 -7.88
N LEU A 249 36.07 -4.17 -6.68
CA LEU A 249 34.92 -4.74 -5.97
C LEU A 249 33.87 -3.67 -5.63
N LEU A 250 34.31 -2.48 -5.21
CA LEU A 250 33.45 -1.34 -4.91
C LEU A 250 32.70 -0.87 -6.16
N LEU A 251 33.42 -0.62 -7.25
CA LEU A 251 32.83 -0.11 -8.49
C LEU A 251 31.93 -1.12 -9.20
N LEU A 252 32.22 -2.42 -9.10
CA LEU A 252 31.39 -3.44 -9.72
C LEU A 252 30.28 -3.86 -8.76
N CYS A 253 30.63 -4.50 -7.65
CA CYS A 253 29.65 -5.12 -6.76
C CYS A 253 28.84 -4.06 -6.00
N GLY A 254 29.50 -3.07 -5.40
CA GLY A 254 28.83 -2.01 -4.65
C GLY A 254 27.89 -1.17 -5.52
N PHE A 255 28.34 -0.77 -6.71
CA PHE A 255 27.50 -0.02 -7.66
C PHE A 255 26.27 -0.82 -8.10
N PHE A 256 26.43 -2.09 -8.51
CA PHE A 256 25.30 -2.92 -8.93
C PHE A 256 24.33 -3.20 -7.77
N MET A 257 24.82 -3.41 -6.55
CA MET A 257 23.96 -3.53 -5.37
C MET A 257 23.15 -2.26 -5.10
N VAL A 258 23.76 -1.08 -5.24
CA VAL A 258 23.06 0.21 -5.10
C VAL A 258 22.01 0.37 -6.20
N LEU A 259 22.33 0.05 -7.45
CA LEU A 259 21.35 0.06 -8.55
C LEU A 259 20.18 -0.88 -8.27
N LEU A 260 20.44 -2.11 -7.82
CA LEU A 260 19.40 -3.07 -7.45
C LEU A 260 18.56 -2.58 -6.27
N SER A 261 19.18 -1.95 -5.28
CA SER A 261 18.51 -1.44 -4.09
C SER A 261 17.64 -0.23 -4.40
N ILE A 262 18.13 0.71 -5.22
CA ILE A 262 17.36 1.88 -5.69
C ILE A 262 16.18 1.41 -6.55
N GLY A 263 16.44 0.51 -7.50
CA GLY A 263 15.41 -0.06 -8.35
C GLY A 263 14.35 -0.82 -7.56
N LEU A 264 14.74 -1.56 -6.50
CA LEU A 264 13.79 -2.22 -5.61
C LEU A 264 13.00 -1.19 -4.81
N MET A 265 13.67 -0.19 -4.21
CA MET A 265 13.04 0.83 -3.37
C MET A 265 11.92 1.57 -4.11
N PHE A 266 12.14 1.95 -5.37
CA PHE A 266 11.14 2.68 -6.15
C PHE A 266 10.26 1.76 -7.02
N GLY A 267 10.79 0.64 -7.50
CA GLY A 267 10.11 -0.23 -8.46
C GLY A 267 9.22 -1.30 -7.83
N TRP A 268 9.37 -1.62 -6.54
CA TRP A 268 8.60 -2.72 -5.94
C TRP A 268 7.07 -2.56 -6.04
N PRO A 269 6.44 -1.38 -5.85
CA PRO A 269 4.98 -1.26 -5.95
C PRO A 269 4.50 -1.47 -7.39
N LEU A 270 5.32 -1.07 -8.37
CA LEU A 270 5.01 -1.21 -9.80
C LEU A 270 4.94 -2.67 -10.23
N MET A 271 5.64 -3.58 -9.54
CA MET A 271 5.62 -5.02 -9.86
C MET A 271 4.21 -5.59 -9.74
N TRP A 272 3.38 -5.12 -8.80
CA TRP A 272 1.99 -5.55 -8.70
C TRP A 272 1.15 -5.06 -9.88
N GLY A 273 1.38 -3.83 -10.33
CA GLY A 273 0.75 -3.27 -11.53
C GLY A 273 1.11 -4.07 -12.78
N ALA A 274 2.37 -4.46 -12.92
CA ALA A 274 2.84 -5.32 -14.00
C ALA A 274 2.13 -6.68 -14.01
N ILE A 275 2.12 -7.39 -12.89
CA ILE A 275 1.45 -8.71 -12.79
C ILE A 275 -0.06 -8.59 -13.02
N SER A 276 -0.65 -7.46 -12.62
CA SER A 276 -2.08 -7.16 -12.79
C SER A 276 -2.50 -6.79 -14.21
N SER A 277 -1.58 -6.37 -15.07
CA SER A 277 -1.89 -5.82 -16.40
C SER A 277 -1.38 -6.68 -17.55
N GLU A 278 -0.26 -7.38 -17.37
CA GLU A 278 0.41 -8.16 -18.42
C GLU A 278 -0.09 -9.61 -18.50
N GLN A 279 0.00 -10.20 -19.71
CA GLN A 279 -0.45 -11.56 -20.02
C GLN A 279 0.29 -12.65 -19.24
N SER A 280 1.60 -12.73 -19.41
CA SER A 280 2.52 -13.62 -18.66
C SER A 280 2.45 -13.27 -17.18
N GLY A 281 2.71 -12.00 -16.82
CA GLY A 281 2.66 -11.52 -15.44
C GLY A 281 3.54 -12.34 -14.48
N ASP A 282 4.68 -12.84 -14.97
CA ASP A 282 5.63 -13.60 -14.16
C ASP A 282 6.48 -12.67 -13.30
N GLY A 283 6.93 -13.16 -12.15
CA GLY A 283 7.68 -12.34 -11.18
C GLY A 283 8.97 -11.74 -11.76
N PHE A 284 9.63 -12.42 -12.70
CA PHE A 284 10.82 -11.90 -13.38
C PHE A 284 10.50 -10.76 -14.35
N GLU A 285 9.44 -10.91 -15.16
CA GLU A 285 9.02 -9.85 -16.09
C GLU A 285 8.52 -8.61 -15.34
N ALA A 286 7.75 -8.82 -14.27
CA ALA A 286 7.30 -7.75 -13.40
C ALA A 286 8.47 -6.96 -12.81
N PHE A 287 9.51 -7.68 -12.34
CA PHE A 287 10.76 -7.09 -11.88
C PHE A 287 11.46 -6.29 -12.99
N SER A 288 11.67 -6.89 -14.17
CA SER A 288 12.42 -6.24 -15.25
C SER A 288 11.71 -4.98 -15.76
N ARG A 289 10.39 -5.02 -16.00
CA ARG A 289 9.61 -3.86 -16.45
C ARG A 289 9.61 -2.74 -15.43
N SER A 290 9.37 -3.07 -14.16
CA SER A 290 9.36 -2.07 -13.08
C SER A 290 10.70 -1.34 -12.99
N PHE A 291 11.81 -2.07 -13.10
CA PHE A 291 13.15 -1.49 -13.12
C PHE A 291 13.40 -0.64 -14.36
N SER A 292 13.02 -1.13 -15.54
CA SER A 292 13.12 -0.37 -16.79
C SER A 292 12.37 0.95 -16.68
N TYR A 293 11.13 0.96 -16.19
CA TYR A 293 10.34 2.18 -16.07
C TYR A 293 10.93 3.15 -15.03
N THR A 294 11.42 2.66 -13.89
CA THR A 294 12.09 3.49 -12.88
C THR A 294 13.35 4.15 -13.44
N PHE A 295 14.17 3.45 -14.22
CA PHE A 295 15.47 3.97 -14.69
C PHE A 295 15.42 4.70 -16.04
N GLN A 296 14.47 4.39 -16.93
CA GLN A 296 14.40 5.02 -18.26
C GLN A 296 13.79 6.43 -18.22
N ARG A 297 12.79 6.66 -17.34
CA ARG A 297 12.10 7.96 -17.21
C ARG A 297 12.01 8.41 -15.74
N PRO A 298 13.14 8.55 -15.02
CA PRO A 298 13.14 8.80 -13.57
C PRO A 298 12.41 10.10 -13.20
N LEU A 299 12.50 11.14 -14.04
CA LEU A 299 11.80 12.41 -13.78
C LEU A 299 10.27 12.29 -13.90
N HIS A 300 9.77 11.47 -14.84
CA HIS A 300 8.33 11.24 -14.98
C HIS A 300 7.81 10.40 -13.82
N TYR A 301 8.57 9.35 -13.44
CA TYR A 301 8.28 8.57 -12.25
C TYR A 301 8.22 9.45 -10.99
N LEU A 302 9.23 10.28 -10.76
CA LEU A 302 9.28 11.18 -9.60
C LEU A 302 8.13 12.18 -9.61
N PHE A 303 7.75 12.71 -10.77
CA PHE A 303 6.59 13.58 -10.90
C PHE A 303 5.30 12.85 -10.49
N TYR A 304 5.05 11.65 -11.03
CA TYR A 304 3.86 10.87 -10.65
C TYR A 304 3.87 10.45 -9.19
N ALA A 305 5.02 10.06 -8.65
CA ALA A 305 5.20 9.73 -7.24
C ALA A 305 4.96 10.95 -6.34
N LEU A 306 5.42 12.14 -6.72
CA LEU A 306 5.17 13.39 -5.98
C LEU A 306 3.68 13.75 -5.98
N VAL A 307 3.03 13.70 -7.15
CA VAL A 307 1.58 13.93 -7.25
C VAL A 307 0.82 12.92 -6.41
N ALA A 308 1.17 11.63 -6.49
CA ALA A 308 0.57 10.57 -5.68
C ALA A 308 0.81 10.77 -4.17
N LEU A 309 1.98 11.26 -3.77
CA LEU A 309 2.30 11.56 -2.36
C LEU A 309 1.45 12.73 -1.84
N VAL A 310 1.40 13.84 -2.58
CA VAL A 310 0.59 15.01 -2.21
C VAL A 310 -0.90 14.64 -2.15
N PHE A 311 -1.37 13.88 -3.14
CA PHE A 311 -2.76 13.41 -3.16
C PHE A 311 -3.04 12.45 -2.01
N SER A 312 -2.16 11.49 -1.72
CA SER A 312 -2.29 10.57 -0.59
C SER A 312 -2.29 11.31 0.74
N ALA A 313 -1.47 12.34 0.91
CA ALA A 313 -1.45 13.16 2.11
C ALA A 313 -2.78 13.91 2.30
N LEU A 314 -3.36 14.44 1.22
CA LEU A 314 -4.69 15.08 1.25
C LEU A 314 -5.80 14.07 1.60
N CYS A 315 -5.80 12.90 0.96
CA CYS A 315 -6.75 11.83 1.27
C CYS A 315 -6.60 11.33 2.70
N TRP A 316 -5.36 11.18 3.18
CA TRP A 316 -5.07 10.84 4.58
C TRP A 316 -5.70 11.85 5.53
N LEU A 317 -5.52 13.15 5.27
CA LEU A 317 -6.10 14.21 6.09
C LEU A 317 -7.63 14.13 6.14
N VAL A 318 -8.29 13.96 4.99
CA VAL A 318 -9.75 13.84 4.93
C VAL A 318 -10.23 12.62 5.72
N VAL A 319 -9.60 11.47 5.53
CA VAL A 319 -10.01 10.21 6.18
C VAL A 319 -9.70 10.24 7.68
N SER A 320 -8.55 10.77 8.09
CA SER A 320 -8.17 10.85 9.51
C SER A 320 -9.07 11.83 10.27
N VAL A 321 -9.38 12.99 9.69
CA VAL A 321 -10.36 13.93 10.27
C VAL A 321 -11.74 13.29 10.34
N SER A 322 -12.17 12.58 9.29
CA SER A 322 -13.49 11.93 9.27
C SER A 322 -13.60 10.83 10.32
N ALA A 323 -12.57 9.98 10.46
CA ALA A 323 -12.53 8.91 11.44
C ALA A 323 -12.59 9.46 12.88
N ASN A 324 -11.77 10.47 13.17
CA ASN A 324 -11.77 11.13 14.48
C ASN A 324 -13.10 11.84 14.75
N ALA A 325 -13.68 12.53 13.75
CA ALA A 325 -14.97 13.19 13.90
C ALA A 325 -16.10 12.20 14.23
N VAL A 326 -16.12 11.01 13.61
CA VAL A 326 -17.10 9.95 13.93
C VAL A 326 -17.01 9.56 15.41
N ILE A 327 -15.79 9.32 15.91
CA ILE A 327 -15.55 8.92 17.30
C ILE A 327 -15.94 10.05 18.25
N GLN A 328 -15.48 11.27 17.99
CA GLN A 328 -15.71 12.42 18.87
C GLN A 328 -17.16 12.88 18.89
N LEU A 329 -17.87 12.90 17.75
CA LEU A 329 -19.29 13.24 17.72
C LEU A 329 -20.14 12.19 18.44
N THR A 330 -19.73 10.92 18.39
CA THR A 330 -20.36 9.84 19.15
C THR A 330 -20.13 10.04 20.65
N GLY A 331 -18.88 10.31 21.06
CA GLY A 331 -18.51 10.61 22.44
C GLY A 331 -19.26 11.84 22.99
N LEU A 332 -19.32 12.93 22.23
CA LEU A 332 -20.10 14.13 22.56
C LEU A 332 -21.58 13.80 22.76
N GLY A 333 -22.18 13.03 21.83
CA GLY A 333 -23.56 12.58 21.95
C GLY A 333 -23.81 11.80 23.24
N LEU A 334 -22.92 10.87 23.58
CA LEU A 334 -23.00 10.11 24.83
C LEU A 334 -22.84 11.01 26.06
N ALA A 335 -21.84 11.88 26.06
CA ALA A 335 -21.53 12.79 27.15
C ALA A 335 -22.67 13.78 27.45
N THR A 336 -23.40 14.25 26.43
CA THR A 336 -24.57 15.12 26.64
C THR A 336 -25.69 14.41 27.40
N GLY A 337 -25.84 13.08 27.24
CA GLY A 337 -26.84 12.29 27.94
C GLY A 337 -26.37 11.79 29.31
N SER A 338 -25.12 11.36 29.43
CA SER A 338 -24.57 10.79 30.67
C SER A 338 -24.06 11.85 31.66
N GLY A 339 -23.78 13.07 31.19
CA GLY A 339 -22.93 14.03 31.88
C GLY A 339 -21.44 13.77 31.60
N LEU A 340 -20.64 14.84 31.59
CA LEU A 340 -19.20 14.80 31.27
C LEU A 340 -18.40 13.99 32.29
N ASP A 341 -18.66 14.20 33.59
CA ASP A 341 -17.93 13.51 34.66
C ASP A 341 -18.09 11.98 34.57
N ARG A 342 -19.32 11.53 34.28
CA ARG A 342 -19.60 10.10 34.12
C ARG A 342 -18.96 9.51 32.86
N TYR A 343 -18.91 10.29 31.78
CA TYR A 343 -18.28 9.87 30.53
C TYR A 343 -16.77 9.65 30.74
N PHE A 344 -16.07 10.60 31.37
CA PHE A 344 -14.64 10.48 31.69
C PHE A 344 -14.35 9.39 32.73
N GLU A 345 -15.25 9.16 33.69
CA GLU A 345 -15.13 8.03 34.63
C GLU A 345 -15.13 6.69 33.89
N ILE A 346 -15.97 6.54 32.85
CA ILE A 346 -16.02 5.34 32.03
C ILE A 346 -14.76 5.21 31.17
N GLU A 347 -14.30 6.28 30.51
CA GLU A 347 -13.08 6.23 29.68
C GLU A 347 -11.82 5.85 30.46
N ASN A 348 -11.79 6.06 31.78
CA ASN A 348 -10.67 5.68 32.64
C ASN A 348 -10.95 4.46 33.52
N ALA A 349 -12.04 3.72 33.26
CA ALA A 349 -12.46 2.61 34.10
C ALA A 349 -11.64 1.34 33.81
N ALA A 350 -10.95 0.82 34.83
CA ALA A 350 -10.15 -0.40 34.71
C ALA A 350 -10.94 -1.71 34.97
N GLY A 351 -12.23 -1.65 35.33
CA GLY A 351 -12.97 -2.86 35.69
C GLY A 351 -14.47 -2.68 35.93
N GLY A 352 -15.13 -3.81 36.16
CA GLY A 352 -16.59 -3.87 36.34
C GLY A 352 -17.36 -3.52 35.07
N ALA A 353 -18.62 -3.11 35.22
CA ALA A 353 -19.47 -2.73 34.09
C ALA A 353 -18.93 -1.50 33.34
N ALA A 354 -18.26 -0.57 34.03
CA ALA A 354 -17.65 0.60 33.42
C ALA A 354 -16.41 0.24 32.58
N GLY A 355 -15.53 -0.64 33.08
CA GLY A 355 -14.40 -1.14 32.28
C GLY A 355 -14.84 -1.96 31.06
N MET A 356 -15.93 -2.72 31.18
CA MET A 356 -16.51 -3.39 30.00
C MET A 356 -17.01 -2.38 28.96
N ALA A 357 -17.60 -1.25 29.40
CA ALA A 357 -18.04 -0.19 28.49
C ALA A 357 -16.86 0.50 27.80
N GLU A 358 -15.79 0.81 28.55
CA GLU A 358 -14.53 1.35 28.02
C GLU A 358 -13.96 0.45 26.91
N SER A 359 -13.83 -0.85 27.17
CA SER A 359 -13.29 -1.78 26.18
C SER A 359 -14.16 -1.90 24.93
N LEU A 360 -15.49 -1.75 25.06
CA LEU A 360 -16.41 -1.71 23.93
C LEU A 360 -16.32 -0.40 23.15
N PHE A 361 -16.08 0.73 23.82
CA PHE A 361 -15.84 2.02 23.17
C PHE A 361 -14.54 1.97 22.36
N ASP A 362 -13.47 1.45 22.95
CA ASP A 362 -12.18 1.29 22.28
C ASP A 362 -12.25 0.29 21.13
N PHE A 363 -13.01 -0.79 21.27
CA PHE A 363 -13.30 -1.70 20.16
C PHE A 363 -14.02 -0.98 19.01
N GLY A 364 -15.05 -0.19 19.32
CA GLY A 364 -15.80 0.58 18.33
C GLY A 364 -14.94 1.61 17.60
N ALA A 365 -14.16 2.40 18.34
CA ALA A 365 -13.16 3.32 17.78
C ALA A 365 -12.14 2.56 16.93
N GLY A 366 -11.74 1.39 17.37
CA GLY A 366 -10.83 0.52 16.65
C GLY A 366 -11.37 0.09 15.28
N LEU A 367 -12.65 -0.25 15.17
CA LEU A 367 -13.29 -0.57 13.89
C LEU A 367 -13.24 0.62 12.91
N VAL A 368 -13.50 1.83 13.40
CA VAL A 368 -13.45 3.05 12.58
C VAL A 368 -12.03 3.28 12.05
N HIS A 369 -11.03 3.18 12.92
CA HIS A 369 -9.62 3.29 12.52
C HIS A 369 -9.20 2.21 11.53
N SER A 370 -9.72 0.99 11.67
CA SER A 370 -9.42 -0.13 10.77
C SER A 370 -9.88 0.15 9.35
N VAL A 371 -11.08 0.71 9.21
CA VAL A 371 -11.64 1.13 7.92
C VAL A 371 -10.77 2.26 7.32
N ALA A 372 -10.40 3.25 8.13
CA ALA A 372 -9.53 4.35 7.71
C ALA A 372 -8.17 3.86 7.19
N VAL A 373 -7.53 2.95 7.92
CA VAL A 373 -6.27 2.30 7.51
C VAL A 373 -6.48 1.47 6.24
N GLY A 374 -7.60 0.77 6.12
CA GLY A 374 -7.97 0.02 4.92
C GLY A 374 -8.08 0.90 3.67
N ILE A 375 -8.70 2.08 3.78
CA ILE A 375 -8.77 3.07 2.69
C ILE A 375 -7.36 3.49 2.26
N MET A 376 -6.45 3.77 3.20
CA MET A 376 -5.08 4.20 2.88
C MET A 376 -4.28 3.13 2.15
N HIS A 377 -4.41 1.87 2.56
CA HIS A 377 -3.75 0.77 1.86
C HIS A 377 -4.38 0.54 0.48
N GLY A 378 -5.71 0.59 0.38
CA GLY A 378 -6.42 0.55 -0.90
C GLY A 378 -5.94 1.62 -1.86
N LEU A 379 -5.83 2.86 -1.38
CA LEU A 379 -5.34 4.00 -2.13
C LEU A 379 -3.90 3.81 -2.60
N PHE A 380 -3.00 3.35 -1.72
CA PHE A 380 -1.61 3.07 -2.07
C PHE A 380 -1.49 2.11 -3.25
N TRP A 381 -2.21 0.99 -3.22
CA TRP A 381 -2.18 0.00 -4.31
C TRP A 381 -2.85 0.51 -5.58
N CYS A 382 -3.93 1.27 -5.48
CA CYS A 382 -4.56 1.90 -6.65
C CYS A 382 -3.63 2.92 -7.32
N LEU A 383 -2.90 3.71 -6.52
CA LEU A 383 -1.89 4.64 -7.04
C LEU A 383 -0.72 3.91 -7.69
N ALA A 384 -0.22 2.82 -7.09
CA ALA A 384 0.83 2.00 -7.70
C ALA A 384 0.41 1.44 -9.07
N ALA A 385 -0.83 0.94 -9.18
CA ALA A 385 -1.41 0.48 -10.44
C ALA A 385 -1.54 1.62 -11.47
N ALA A 386 -2.05 2.79 -11.05
CA ALA A 386 -2.19 3.96 -11.91
C ALA A 386 -0.84 4.47 -12.43
N ILE A 387 0.16 4.57 -11.55
CA ILE A 387 1.53 4.98 -11.92
C ILE A 387 2.13 3.98 -12.90
N TYR A 388 1.94 2.67 -12.69
CA TYR A 388 2.40 1.65 -13.63
C TYR A 388 1.81 1.86 -15.03
N LEU A 389 0.48 2.03 -15.14
CA LEU A 389 -0.18 2.26 -16.42
C LEU A 389 0.32 3.53 -17.12
N LEU A 390 0.52 4.62 -16.37
CA LEU A 390 1.06 5.87 -16.92
C LEU A 390 2.49 5.70 -17.46
N LEU A 391 3.34 4.95 -16.74
CA LEU A 391 4.71 4.71 -17.17
C LEU A 391 4.77 3.78 -18.37
N ARG A 392 4.00 2.69 -18.38
CA ARG A 392 3.91 1.78 -19.54
C ARG A 392 3.45 2.54 -20.78
N SER A 393 2.46 3.42 -20.65
CA SER A 393 2.02 4.26 -21.77
C SER A 393 3.10 5.23 -22.25
N ASN A 394 3.86 5.83 -21.32
CA ASN A 394 4.92 6.78 -21.68
C ASN A 394 6.18 6.11 -22.28
N VAL A 395 6.53 4.93 -21.79
CA VAL A 395 7.77 4.22 -22.13
C VAL A 395 7.57 3.26 -23.31
N ASP A 396 6.52 2.44 -23.26
CA ASP A 396 6.27 1.38 -24.24
C ASP A 396 5.24 1.79 -25.30
N HIS A 397 4.68 3.00 -25.21
CA HIS A 397 3.59 3.48 -26.07
C HIS A 397 2.37 2.56 -26.09
N THR A 398 2.16 1.80 -25.01
CA THR A 398 0.96 0.98 -24.86
C THR A 398 -0.24 1.83 -24.44
N GLU A 399 -1.40 1.55 -25.02
CA GLU A 399 -2.65 2.22 -24.64
C GLU A 399 -3.07 1.78 -23.22
N LEU A 400 -3.75 2.67 -22.50
CA LEU A 400 -4.12 2.43 -21.09
C LEU A 400 -5.14 1.31 -20.94
N ASP A 401 -5.95 1.08 -21.97
CA ASP A 401 -7.00 0.05 -22.07
C ASP A 401 -6.48 -1.32 -22.52
N ASP A 402 -5.22 -1.42 -22.97
CA ASP A 402 -4.55 -2.68 -23.30
C ASP A 402 -4.14 -3.45 -22.02
N VAL A 403 -5.18 -3.89 -21.30
CA VAL A 403 -5.10 -4.69 -20.09
C VAL A 403 -5.54 -6.11 -20.41
N TYR A 404 -4.67 -7.07 -20.15
CA TYR A 404 -4.95 -8.48 -20.39
C TYR A 404 -6.16 -8.98 -19.58
N LEU A 405 -7.19 -9.49 -20.26
CA LEU A 405 -8.32 -10.22 -19.67
C LEU A 405 -8.31 -11.68 -20.15
N GLU A 406 -8.43 -12.63 -19.23
CA GLU A 406 -8.45 -14.06 -19.58
C GLU A 406 -9.73 -14.46 -20.35
N ASP A 407 -10.87 -13.79 -20.08
CA ASP A 407 -12.18 -14.17 -20.63
C ASP A 407 -12.37 -13.74 -22.09
N GLU A 408 -11.55 -12.82 -22.61
CA GLU A 408 -11.67 -12.25 -23.97
C GLU A 408 -10.96 -13.11 -25.04
N HIS A 409 -10.05 -13.99 -24.63
CA HIS A 409 -9.40 -14.97 -25.51
C HIS A 409 -10.19 -16.27 -25.71
N LEU A 410 -11.35 -16.41 -25.07
CA LEU A 410 -12.41 -17.25 -25.61
C LEU A 410 -12.99 -16.46 -26.77
N GLU A 411 -12.37 -16.58 -27.95
CA GLU A 411 -12.92 -16.12 -29.22
C GLU A 411 -14.43 -16.39 -29.19
N ARG A 412 -15.26 -15.35 -29.08
CA ARG A 412 -16.66 -15.51 -29.50
C ARG A 412 -16.51 -15.90 -30.96
N PRO A 413 -16.85 -17.13 -31.37
CA PRO A 413 -16.78 -17.45 -32.78
C PRO A 413 -17.60 -16.38 -33.48
N MET A 414 -16.97 -15.64 -34.39
CA MET A 414 -17.73 -14.70 -35.22
C MET A 414 -18.89 -15.50 -35.78
N PRO A 415 -20.14 -15.01 -35.71
CA PRO A 415 -21.26 -15.70 -36.33
C PRO A 415 -20.84 -16.07 -37.74
N GLU A 416 -20.81 -17.36 -38.07
CA GLU A 416 -20.47 -17.80 -39.42
C GLU A 416 -21.43 -17.08 -40.36
N LEU A 417 -20.89 -16.19 -41.19
CA LEU A 417 -21.69 -15.52 -42.22
C LEU A 417 -22.13 -16.63 -43.17
N ALA A 418 -23.43 -16.93 -43.19
CA ALA A 418 -23.97 -17.87 -44.16
C ALA A 418 -23.63 -17.35 -45.56
N GLN A 419 -22.85 -18.13 -46.30
CA GLN A 419 -22.51 -17.84 -47.69
C GLN A 419 -23.60 -18.44 -48.58
N ASP A 420 -24.09 -17.65 -49.54
CA ASP A 420 -24.96 -18.19 -50.58
C ASP A 420 -24.15 -19.07 -51.57
N SER A 421 -24.83 -19.74 -52.49
CA SER A 421 -24.21 -20.58 -53.53
C SER A 421 -23.28 -19.81 -54.50
N ALA A 422 -23.19 -18.48 -54.37
CA ALA A 422 -22.32 -17.60 -55.15
C ALA A 422 -21.15 -17.02 -54.31
N GLY A 423 -21.03 -17.38 -53.03
CA GLY A 423 -19.93 -16.97 -52.15
C GLY A 423 -20.08 -15.58 -51.56
N VAL A 424 -21.28 -14.98 -51.56
CA VAL A 424 -21.54 -13.67 -50.96
C VAL A 424 -21.99 -13.85 -49.50
N ALA A 425 -21.37 -13.09 -48.59
CA ALA A 425 -21.70 -13.12 -47.17
C ALA A 425 -23.07 -12.49 -46.90
N MET A 426 -24.00 -13.26 -46.31
CA MET A 426 -25.29 -12.75 -45.85
C MET A 426 -25.26 -12.44 -44.35
N ALA A 427 -25.90 -11.35 -43.94
CA ALA A 427 -26.15 -11.08 -42.53
C ALA A 427 -27.14 -12.14 -41.98
N PRO A 428 -26.95 -12.63 -40.75
CA PRO A 428 -27.87 -13.60 -40.16
C PRO A 428 -29.27 -12.99 -40.04
N GLU A 429 -30.29 -13.72 -40.50
CA GLU A 429 -31.69 -13.33 -40.30
C GLU A 429 -31.93 -13.16 -38.79
N SER A 430 -32.25 -11.94 -38.38
CA SER A 430 -32.66 -11.66 -37.01
C SER A 430 -33.94 -12.44 -36.73
N ASP A 431 -33.92 -13.33 -35.73
CA ASP A 431 -35.09 -14.06 -35.24
C ASP A 431 -36.16 -13.08 -34.72
N SER A 432 -37.00 -12.59 -35.63
CA SER A 432 -38.15 -11.75 -35.32
C SER A 432 -39.37 -12.61 -35.03
N LYS A 433 -39.29 -13.57 -34.09
CA LYS A 433 -40.44 -14.31 -33.58
C LYS A 433 -40.25 -14.75 -32.13
N GLN A 434 -40.64 -13.88 -31.20
CA GLN A 434 -41.45 -14.22 -30.02
C GLN A 434 -41.95 -12.95 -29.33
N SER A 435 -42.88 -12.27 -30.01
CA SER A 435 -43.97 -11.53 -29.40
C SER A 435 -45.23 -12.36 -29.68
N SER A 436 -46.12 -12.48 -28.68
CA SER A 436 -47.35 -13.30 -28.59
C SER A 436 -47.17 -14.76 -28.09
N SER A 437 -47.18 -14.94 -26.77
CA SER A 437 -48.36 -15.42 -26.02
C SER A 437 -48.08 -15.47 -24.52
#